data_AF-A0A950H5E3-F1
#
_entry.id   AF-A0A950H5E3-F1
#
_cell.length_a   1.000
_cell.length_b   1.000
_cell.length_c   1.000
_cell.angle_alpha   90.00
_cell.angle_beta   90.00
_cell.angle_gamma   90.00
#
_symmetry.space_group_name_H-M   'P 1'
#
loop_
_entity.id
_entity.type
_entity.pdbx_description
1 polymer ?
#
loop_
_entity_poly.entity_id
_entity_poly.type
_entity_poly.pdbx_seq_one_letter_code
_entity_poly.pdbx_strand_id
1 'polypeptide(L)'
;MRRLVGLRSSASVALSLLLAVPFTAFPNDNKEKDPDAIGDRNVSGKVNFYSLEKEIALGKQLAQQVERQSKLINDPVVSEYVNRIGQNLVRNSDAKVPFTIKVIEDPTVNAFALPGGFFFVQSGLILKADTEAELAGVMAHEIAHVAARHGTRQA
;
A
#
# COMPACT_ATOMS: atom_id res chain seq x y z
N MET A 1 -2.52 83.23 46.41
CA MET A 1 -1.16 83.59 45.97
C MET A 1 -0.71 82.63 44.87
N ARG A 2 -0.43 83.21 43.69
CA ARG A 2 0.37 82.78 42.53
C ARG A 2 1.17 81.45 42.50
N ARG A 3 1.23 80.93 41.25
CA ARG A 3 2.22 80.07 40.53
C ARG A 3 1.90 78.56 40.49
N LEU A 4 1.48 77.96 39.37
CA LEU A 4 2.19 77.63 38.10
C LEU A 4 3.45 76.78 38.27
N VAL A 5 3.33 75.46 38.05
CA VAL A 5 4.25 74.52 37.36
C VAL A 5 3.37 73.27 37.06
N GLY A 6 3.18 72.67 35.87
CA GLY A 6 3.96 72.65 34.65
C GLY A 6 4.70 71.32 34.50
N LEU A 7 4.04 70.19 34.16
CA LEU A 7 4.77 68.98 33.73
C LEU A 7 3.94 68.05 32.81
N ARG A 8 4.18 68.24 31.51
CA ARG A 8 4.52 67.23 30.49
C ARG A 8 3.73 65.91 30.41
N SER A 9 2.93 65.82 29.35
CA SER A 9 2.96 64.81 28.28
C SER A 9 3.52 63.42 28.63
N SER A 10 2.69 62.39 28.47
CA SER A 10 2.91 61.30 27.51
C SER A 10 1.66 60.42 27.43
N ALA A 11 0.90 60.54 26.34
CA ALA A 11 -0.08 59.52 25.96
C ALA A 11 0.72 58.32 25.40
N SER A 12 0.76 57.22 26.13
CA SER A 12 1.33 55.97 25.64
C SER A 12 0.41 55.38 24.57
N VAL A 13 0.71 55.67 23.30
CA VAL A 13 0.17 54.92 22.16
C VAL A 13 0.90 53.58 22.16
N ALA A 14 0.28 52.54 22.71
CA ALA A 14 0.76 51.18 22.54
C ALA A 14 0.52 50.76 21.08
N LEU A 15 1.56 50.87 20.26
CA LEU A 15 1.58 50.35 18.89
C LEU A 15 1.70 48.82 18.98
N SER A 16 0.56 48.12 18.96
CA SER A 16 0.52 46.68 18.80
C SER A 16 0.96 46.32 17.38
N LEU A 17 2.23 45.91 17.27
CA LEU A 17 2.80 45.35 16.05
C LEU A 17 2.12 43.98 15.80
N LEU A 18 1.06 43.95 14.99
CA LEU A 18 0.55 42.70 14.42
C LEU A 18 1.63 42.16 13.47
N LEU A 19 2.45 41.24 13.97
CA LEU A 19 3.23 40.35 13.11
C LEU A 19 2.24 39.47 12.35
N ALA A 20 1.91 39.88 11.12
CA ALA A 20 1.31 38.99 10.15
C ALA A 20 2.31 37.87 9.86
N VAL A 21 2.19 36.77 10.61
CA VAL A 21 2.91 35.54 10.29
C VAL A 21 2.32 35.06 8.97
N PRO A 22 3.09 35.03 7.86
CA PRO A 22 2.56 34.44 6.65
C PRO A 22 2.25 32.98 6.97
N PHE A 23 0.98 32.59 6.78
CA PHE A 23 0.58 31.21 6.82
C PHE A 23 1.21 30.55 5.58
N THR A 24 2.48 30.16 5.69
CA THR A 24 3.13 29.33 4.68
C THR A 24 2.43 27.99 4.75
N ALA A 25 1.53 27.73 3.78
CA ALA A 25 1.05 26.39 3.53
C ALA A 25 2.28 25.52 3.22
N PHE A 26 2.68 24.68 4.17
CA PHE A 26 3.68 23.66 3.91
C PHE A 26 3.13 22.76 2.80
N PRO A 27 3.85 22.57 1.67
CA PRO A 27 3.44 21.61 0.68
C PRO A 27 3.32 20.24 1.35
N ASN A 28 2.15 19.63 1.25
CA ASN A 28 1.89 18.31 1.78
C ASN A 28 2.47 17.29 0.80
N ASP A 29 3.80 17.12 0.84
CA ASP A 29 4.58 16.20 -0.02
C ASP A 29 4.37 14.73 0.38
N ASN A 30 3.11 14.31 0.53
CA ASN A 30 2.76 12.91 0.78
C ASN A 30 2.93 12.11 -0.51
N LYS A 31 4.19 11.74 -0.82
CA LYS A 31 4.56 10.86 -1.94
C LYS A 31 3.73 9.56 -1.99
N GLU A 32 3.18 9.13 -0.87
CA GLU A 32 2.28 7.97 -0.80
C GLU A 32 1.03 8.11 -1.69
N LYS A 33 0.53 9.34 -1.92
CA LYS A 33 -0.67 9.60 -2.74
C LYS A 33 -0.37 9.95 -4.19
N ASP A 34 0.90 10.08 -4.54
CA ASP A 34 1.35 10.46 -5.87
C ASP A 34 1.42 9.20 -6.78
N PRO A 35 0.60 9.11 -7.85
CA PRO A 35 0.66 8.00 -8.80
C PRO A 35 2.00 7.92 -9.55
N ASP A 36 2.66 9.06 -9.78
CA ASP A 36 3.95 9.09 -10.49
C ASP A 36 5.09 8.55 -9.61
N ALA A 37 4.84 8.39 -8.31
CA ALA A 37 5.78 7.82 -7.36
C ALA A 37 5.63 6.29 -7.19
N ILE A 38 4.70 5.61 -7.88
CA ILE A 38 4.52 4.16 -7.77
C ILE A 38 5.86 3.44 -7.97
N GLY A 39 6.17 2.53 -7.04
CA GLY A 39 7.46 1.86 -6.98
C GLY A 39 8.39 2.50 -5.97
N ASP A 40 8.35 3.80 -5.72
CA ASP A 40 9.24 4.49 -4.77
C ASP A 40 8.56 4.88 -3.46
N ARG A 41 7.25 4.61 -3.32
CA ARG A 41 6.47 4.92 -2.12
C ARG A 41 6.80 3.95 -0.98
N ASN A 42 6.77 4.46 0.25
CA ASN A 42 6.85 3.62 1.44
C ASN A 42 5.45 3.15 1.87
N VAL A 43 4.84 2.24 1.11
CA VAL A 43 3.51 1.70 1.42
C VAL A 43 3.50 0.69 2.57
N SER A 44 4.69 0.21 2.95
CA SER A 44 4.86 -0.63 4.14
C SER A 44 4.49 0.20 5.37
N GLY A 45 5.06 1.40 5.54
CA GLY A 45 4.83 2.22 6.74
C GLY A 45 5.73 1.80 7.91
N LYS A 46 5.16 1.39 9.06
CA LYS A 46 5.85 1.09 10.34
C LYS A 46 6.93 0.00 10.26
N VAL A 47 7.75 -0.14 11.31
CA VAL A 47 8.82 -1.15 11.42
C VAL A 47 8.26 -2.57 11.25
N ASN A 48 8.85 -3.34 10.33
CA ASN A 48 8.61 -4.77 10.19
C ASN A 48 9.82 -5.53 10.73
N PHE A 49 9.60 -6.37 11.74
CA PHE A 49 10.65 -7.11 12.44
C PHE A 49 11.18 -8.32 11.65
N TYR A 50 10.49 -8.74 10.59
CA TYR A 50 10.97 -9.75 9.67
C TYR A 50 11.86 -9.10 8.59
N SER A 51 13.02 -9.71 8.33
CA SER A 51 13.78 -9.37 7.12
C SER A 51 13.04 -9.90 5.90
N LEU A 52 13.19 -9.24 4.75
CA LEU A 52 12.51 -9.64 3.51
C LEU A 52 12.81 -11.10 3.14
N GLU A 53 14.06 -11.54 3.35
CA GLU A 53 14.48 -12.92 3.13
C GLU A 53 13.72 -13.92 4.01
N LYS A 54 13.54 -13.60 5.31
CA LYS A 54 12.75 -14.45 6.22
C LYS A 54 11.29 -14.52 5.80
N GLU A 55 10.71 -13.43 5.29
CA GLU A 55 9.33 -13.43 4.79
C GLU A 55 9.18 -14.33 3.57
N ILE A 56 10.12 -14.26 2.63
CA ILE A 56 10.12 -15.10 1.43
C ILE A 56 10.27 -16.57 1.82
N ALA A 57 11.17 -16.89 2.76
CA ALA A 57 11.36 -18.25 3.25
C ALA A 57 10.09 -18.80 3.92
N LEU A 58 9.44 -18.01 4.79
CA LEU A 58 8.18 -18.37 5.43
C LEU A 58 7.07 -18.58 4.39
N GLY A 59 6.91 -17.63 3.47
CA GLY A 59 5.95 -17.71 2.39
C GLY A 59 6.10 -18.95 1.53
N LYS A 60 7.34 -19.34 1.22
CA LYS A 60 7.66 -20.55 0.46
C LYS A 60 7.21 -21.81 1.19
N GLN A 61 7.42 -21.89 2.50
CA GLN A 61 6.96 -23.03 3.31
C GLN A 61 5.43 -23.12 3.33
N LEU A 62 4.75 -21.99 3.52
CA LEU A 62 3.29 -21.93 3.51
C LEU A 62 2.72 -22.27 2.12
N ALA A 63 3.33 -21.77 1.04
CA ALA A 63 2.93 -22.08 -0.32
C ALA A 63 3.04 -23.58 -0.61
N GLN A 64 4.12 -24.24 -0.17
CA GLN A 64 4.26 -25.69 -0.30
C GLN A 64 3.15 -26.45 0.43
N GLN A 65 2.68 -25.95 1.57
CA GLN A 65 1.55 -26.56 2.28
C GLN A 65 0.24 -26.39 1.51
N VAL A 66 -0.04 -25.18 1.00
CA VAL A 66 -1.23 -24.91 0.17
C VAL A 66 -1.23 -25.82 -1.06
N GLU A 67 -0.10 -25.93 -1.75
CA GLU A 67 0.04 -26.77 -2.96
C GLU A 67 -0.16 -28.27 -2.69
N ARG A 68 0.19 -28.75 -1.49
CA ARG A 68 -0.07 -30.15 -1.10
C ARG A 68 -1.54 -30.43 -0.79
N GLN A 69 -2.28 -29.40 -0.40
CA GLN A 69 -3.68 -29.51 0.05
C GLN A 69 -4.69 -29.13 -1.04
N SER A 70 -4.22 -28.56 -2.15
CA SER A 70 -5.06 -27.98 -3.19
C SER A 70 -4.85 -28.67 -4.53
N LYS A 71 -5.90 -28.73 -5.35
CA LYS A 71 -5.79 -29.18 -6.74
C LYS A 71 -5.41 -27.98 -7.61
N LEU A 72 -4.20 -27.96 -8.16
CA LEU A 72 -3.75 -26.89 -9.04
C LEU A 72 -4.27 -27.08 -10.46
N ILE A 73 -4.70 -25.98 -11.10
CA ILE A 73 -4.95 -25.93 -12.53
C ILE A 73 -3.61 -25.68 -13.23
N ASN A 74 -3.12 -26.69 -13.95
CA ASN A 74 -1.86 -26.63 -14.72
C ASN A 74 -2.09 -26.43 -16.22
N ASP A 75 -3.30 -26.03 -16.62
CA ASP A 75 -3.58 -25.66 -18.00
C ASP A 75 -2.74 -24.43 -18.37
N PRO A 76 -1.91 -24.49 -19.43
CA PRO A 76 -0.99 -23.41 -19.77
C PRO A 76 -1.72 -22.15 -20.25
N VAL A 77 -2.91 -22.27 -20.84
CA VAL A 77 -3.71 -21.12 -21.30
C VAL A 77 -4.27 -20.36 -20.09
N VAL A 78 -4.87 -21.08 -19.14
CA VAL A 78 -5.40 -20.48 -17.91
C VAL A 78 -4.27 -19.87 -17.08
N SER A 79 -3.18 -20.61 -16.91
CA SER A 79 -2.04 -20.17 -16.11
C SER A 79 -1.35 -18.94 -16.72
N GLU A 80 -1.16 -18.90 -18.04
CA GLU A 80 -0.59 -17.74 -18.73
C GLU A 80 -1.50 -16.52 -18.60
N TYR A 81 -2.81 -16.68 -18.82
CA TYR A 81 -3.77 -15.59 -18.74
C TYR A 81 -3.76 -14.91 -17.37
N VAL A 82 -3.93 -15.69 -16.29
CA VAL A 82 -3.95 -15.17 -14.92
C VAL A 82 -2.59 -14.59 -14.54
N ASN A 83 -1.50 -15.25 -14.94
CA ASN A 83 -0.15 -14.72 -14.70
C ASN A 83 0.07 -13.40 -15.45
N ARG A 84 -0.39 -13.25 -16.70
CA ARG A 84 -0.24 -12.01 -17.46
C ARG A 84 -0.91 -10.83 -16.77
N ILE A 85 -2.15 -11.02 -16.29
CA ILE A 85 -2.88 -9.98 -15.53
C ILE A 85 -2.08 -9.63 -14.27
N GLY A 86 -1.75 -10.63 -13.45
CA GLY A 86 -1.07 -10.41 -12.19
C GLY A 86 0.31 -9.77 -12.35
N GLN A 87 1.12 -10.22 -13.31
CA GLN A 87 2.43 -9.61 -13.58
C GLN A 87 2.29 -8.17 -14.10
N ASN A 88 1.24 -7.86 -14.85
CA ASN A 88 0.98 -6.48 -15.26
C ASN A 88 0.65 -5.58 -14.06
N LEU A 89 -0.16 -6.08 -13.12
CA LEU A 89 -0.46 -5.37 -11.88
C LEU A 89 0.79 -5.19 -11.01
N VAL A 90 1.60 -6.25 -10.84
CA VAL A 90 2.83 -6.20 -10.04
C VAL A 90 3.82 -5.17 -10.58
N ARG A 91 4.02 -5.10 -11.91
CA ARG A 91 4.90 -4.10 -12.54
C ARG A 91 4.46 -2.65 -12.31
N ASN A 92 3.17 -2.43 -12.06
CA ASN A 92 2.58 -1.12 -11.80
C ASN A 92 2.19 -0.97 -10.31
N SER A 93 2.95 -1.57 -9.41
CA SER A 93 2.72 -1.54 -7.96
C SER A 93 4.01 -1.23 -7.18
N ASP A 94 3.88 -0.99 -5.87
CA ASP A 94 5.03 -0.81 -4.97
C ASP A 94 5.63 -2.13 -4.47
N ALA A 95 5.22 -3.27 -5.02
CA ALA A 95 5.74 -4.57 -4.61
C ALA A 95 7.27 -4.66 -4.80
N LYS A 96 7.94 -5.24 -3.80
CA LYS A 96 9.42 -5.40 -3.76
C LYS A 96 9.90 -6.85 -3.87
N VAL A 97 8.99 -7.76 -4.15
CA VAL A 97 9.26 -9.20 -4.24
C VAL A 97 8.71 -9.74 -5.55
N PRO A 98 9.33 -10.78 -6.14
CA PRO A 98 8.76 -11.45 -7.30
C PRO A 98 7.46 -12.15 -6.92
N PHE A 99 6.50 -12.18 -7.84
CA PHE A 99 5.24 -12.90 -7.66
C PHE A 99 5.26 -14.24 -8.38
N THR A 100 4.86 -15.29 -7.68
CA THR A 100 4.56 -16.61 -8.23
C THR A 100 3.06 -16.82 -8.13
N ILE A 101 2.38 -16.79 -9.29
CA ILE A 101 0.92 -16.83 -9.36
C ILE A 101 0.47 -18.21 -9.82
N LYS A 102 -0.44 -18.84 -9.07
CA LYS A 102 -0.99 -20.16 -9.36
C LYS A 102 -2.51 -20.15 -9.25
N VAL A 103 -3.16 -21.04 -10.01
CA VAL A 103 -4.62 -21.18 -9.98
C VAL A 103 -4.99 -22.48 -9.27
N ILE A 104 -5.91 -22.38 -8.31
CA ILE A 104 -6.48 -23.51 -7.58
C ILE A 104 -7.85 -23.84 -8.16
N GLU A 105 -8.11 -25.12 -8.39
CA GLU A 105 -9.43 -25.62 -8.74
C GLU A 105 -10.30 -25.73 -7.48
N ASP A 106 -11.03 -24.67 -7.20
CA ASP A 106 -11.96 -24.55 -6.07
C ASP A 106 -13.10 -23.58 -6.48
N PRO A 107 -14.38 -23.97 -6.37
CA PRO A 107 -15.51 -23.13 -6.73
C PRO A 107 -15.72 -21.92 -5.80
N THR A 108 -15.01 -21.83 -4.69
CA THR A 108 -15.05 -20.70 -3.77
C THR A 108 -14.51 -19.43 -4.44
N VAL A 109 -15.26 -18.33 -4.33
CA VAL A 109 -14.86 -17.01 -4.86
C VAL A 109 -13.83 -16.40 -3.93
N ASN A 110 -12.54 -16.67 -4.19
CA ASN A 110 -11.45 -16.19 -3.37
C ASN A 110 -10.14 -16.04 -4.16
N ALA A 111 -9.24 -15.19 -3.65
CA ALA A 111 -7.83 -15.15 -4.01
C ALA A 111 -7.07 -14.67 -2.77
N PHE A 112 -5.82 -15.12 -2.60
CA PHE A 112 -5.03 -14.73 -1.44
C PHE A 112 -3.54 -14.78 -1.75
N ALA A 113 -2.80 -13.82 -1.19
CA ALA A 113 -1.35 -13.78 -1.28
C ALA A 113 -0.67 -14.07 0.06
N LEU A 114 0.37 -14.90 0.02
CA LEU A 114 1.23 -15.21 1.15
C LEU A 114 2.45 -14.27 1.17
N PRO A 115 3.15 -14.15 2.31
CA PRO A 115 4.41 -13.41 2.39
C PRO A 115 5.39 -13.78 1.26
N GLY A 116 6.14 -12.81 0.75
CA GLY A 116 7.13 -13.07 -0.29
C GLY A 116 6.58 -13.31 -1.71
N GLY A 117 5.29 -13.04 -1.95
CA GLY A 117 4.73 -12.97 -3.32
C GLY A 117 4.18 -14.29 -3.87
N PHE A 118 3.89 -15.29 -3.02
CA PHE A 118 3.19 -16.50 -3.47
C PHE A 118 1.69 -16.22 -3.51
N PHE A 119 1.09 -16.25 -4.69
CA PHE A 119 -0.26 -15.76 -4.93
C PHE A 119 -1.14 -16.85 -5.56
N PHE A 120 -2.27 -17.14 -4.91
CA PHE A 120 -3.23 -18.14 -5.36
C PHE A 120 -4.56 -17.50 -5.73
N VAL A 121 -5.07 -17.87 -6.91
CA VAL A 121 -6.38 -17.45 -7.42
C VAL A 121 -7.27 -18.68 -7.53
N GLN A 122 -8.46 -18.66 -6.94
CA GLN A 122 -9.38 -19.80 -7.03
C GLN A 122 -10.22 -19.71 -8.31
N SER A 123 -10.49 -20.84 -8.96
CA SER A 123 -11.26 -20.89 -10.19
C SER A 123 -12.67 -20.32 -10.03
N GLY A 124 -13.27 -20.43 -8.84
CA GLY A 124 -14.53 -19.79 -8.49
C GLY A 124 -14.52 -18.27 -8.69
N LEU A 125 -13.41 -17.59 -8.39
CA LEU A 125 -13.27 -16.16 -8.63
C LEU A 125 -13.24 -15.85 -10.14
N ILE A 126 -12.45 -16.63 -10.90
CA ILE A 126 -12.32 -16.44 -12.35
C ILE A 126 -13.66 -16.64 -13.05
N LEU A 127 -14.42 -17.68 -12.66
CA LEU A 127 -15.72 -18.01 -13.23
C LEU A 127 -16.83 -17.04 -12.79
N LYS A 128 -16.66 -16.35 -11.66
CA LYS A 128 -17.66 -15.43 -11.12
C LYS A 128 -17.51 -13.99 -11.61
N ALA A 129 -16.30 -13.58 -11.97
CA ALA A 129 -16.03 -12.24 -12.50
C ALA A 129 -16.71 -12.07 -13.87
N ASP A 130 -17.47 -10.98 -14.04
CA ASP A 130 -18.14 -10.67 -15.30
C ASP A 130 -17.16 -10.03 -16.30
N THR A 131 -16.07 -9.43 -15.81
CA THR A 131 -15.04 -8.79 -16.62
C THR A 131 -13.62 -9.05 -16.10
N GLU A 132 -12.61 -8.91 -16.97
CA GLU A 132 -11.20 -8.96 -16.56
C GLU A 132 -10.86 -7.91 -15.50
N ALA A 133 -11.51 -6.74 -15.56
CA ALA A 133 -11.29 -5.65 -14.62
C ALA A 133 -11.71 -6.01 -13.19
N GLU A 134 -12.77 -6.79 -13.01
CA GLU A 134 -13.21 -7.26 -11.69
C GLU A 134 -12.20 -8.24 -11.09
N LEU A 135 -11.73 -9.21 -11.90
CA LEU A 135 -10.67 -10.13 -11.49
C LEU A 135 -9.39 -9.35 -11.14
N ALA A 136 -8.99 -8.41 -12.00
CA ALA A 136 -7.81 -7.57 -11.79
C ALA A 136 -7.93 -6.70 -10.52
N GLY A 137 -9.13 -6.22 -10.19
CA GLY A 137 -9.39 -5.46 -8.96
C GLY A 137 -9.12 -6.28 -7.70
N VAL A 138 -9.62 -7.51 -7.64
CA VAL A 138 -9.34 -8.44 -6.53
C VAL A 138 -7.85 -8.78 -6.50
N MET A 139 -7.23 -9.02 -7.65
CA MET A 139 -5.80 -9.31 -7.71
C MET A 139 -4.93 -8.14 -7.25
N ALA A 140 -5.29 -6.91 -7.61
CA ALA A 140 -4.59 -5.70 -7.19
C ALA A 140 -4.69 -5.50 -5.67
N HIS A 141 -5.85 -5.82 -5.09
CA HIS A 141 -6.05 -5.79 -3.63
C HIS A 141 -5.05 -6.71 -2.91
N GLU A 142 -4.93 -7.96 -3.36
CA GLU A 142 -4.00 -8.93 -2.77
C GLU A 142 -2.53 -8.55 -2.98
N ILE A 143 -2.17 -8.00 -4.14
CA ILE A 143 -0.82 -7.48 -4.41
C ILE A 143 -0.49 -6.32 -3.45
N ALA A 144 -1.44 -5.43 -3.18
CA ALA A 144 -1.25 -4.32 -2.25
C ALA A 144 -0.98 -4.81 -0.81
N HIS A 145 -1.62 -5.91 -0.37
CA HIS A 145 -1.32 -6.52 0.92
C HIS A 145 0.13 -7.02 1.03
N VAL A 146 0.68 -7.60 -0.04
CA VAL A 146 2.08 -8.03 -0.08
C VAL A 146 3.03 -6.83 -0.16
N ALA A 147 2.72 -5.83 -0.99
CA ALA A 147 3.53 -4.61 -1.10
C ALA A 147 3.64 -3.87 0.23
N ALA A 148 2.54 -3.80 0.99
CA ALA A 148 2.51 -3.25 2.34
C ALA A 148 3.04 -4.21 3.42
N ARG A 149 3.39 -5.45 3.05
CA ARG A 149 3.90 -6.52 3.94
C ARG A 149 2.94 -6.82 5.10
N HIS A 150 1.62 -6.81 4.87
CA HIS A 150 0.61 -6.99 5.93
C HIS A 150 0.66 -8.36 6.60
N GLY A 151 0.89 -9.44 5.84
CA GLY A 151 0.82 -10.81 6.37
C GLY A 151 1.82 -11.12 7.51
N THR A 152 2.99 -10.50 7.51
CA THR A 152 4.03 -10.67 8.54
C THR A 152 4.01 -9.59 9.61
N ARG A 153 3.27 -8.49 9.38
CA ARG A 153 3.03 -7.46 10.39
C ARG A 153 1.98 -7.87 11.41
N GLN A 154 1.05 -8.72 11.00
CA GLN A 154 -0.06 -9.19 11.83
C GLN A 154 0.22 -10.56 12.47
N ALA A 155 1.34 -11.20 12.13
CA ALA A 155 1.80 -12.48 12.69
C ALA A 155 2.63 -12.25 13.96
#